data_AF-A0A6F8V387-F1
#
_entry.id   AF-A0A6F8V387-F1
#
_cell.length_a   1.000
_cell.length_b   1.000
_cell.length_c   1.000
_cell.angle_alpha   90.00
_cell.angle_beta   90.00
_cell.angle_gamma   90.00
#
_symmetry.space_group_name_H-M   'P 1'
#
loop_
_entity.id
_entity.type
_entity.pdbx_description
1 polymer ?
#
loop_
_entity_poly.entity_id
_entity_poly.type
_entity_poly.pdbx_seq_one_letter_code
_entity_poly.pdbx_strand_id
1 'polypeptide(L)'
;MVGETMIDAPGPQALQQPAPSPDIPALIELLRPFAESVSAGSGTASVNHDFLLRASKLYHELQSLPKMLHLKRQSTYVCLGNAKLQLASPTSPDGSRPAFEGSSFTIYRADEDGSLHARYQDEFEDGRFVRRPDMEGSRDAG
;
A
#
# COMPACT_ATOMS: atom_id res chain seq x y z
N MET A 1 -17.62 30.97 -37.34
CA MET A 1 -16.38 31.40 -36.67
C MET A 1 -16.85 32.26 -35.51
N VAL A 2 -16.73 31.89 -34.23
CA VAL A 2 -15.62 31.34 -33.43
C VAL A 2 -16.31 30.59 -32.27
N GLY A 3 -16.10 29.30 -32.02
CA GLY A 3 -14.94 28.74 -31.32
C GLY A 3 -15.32 28.45 -29.86
N GLU A 4 -15.95 27.29 -29.62
CA GLU A 4 -16.19 26.76 -28.27
C GLU A 4 -14.84 26.43 -27.61
N THR A 5 -14.49 27.17 -26.57
CA THR A 5 -13.37 26.84 -25.70
C THR A 5 -13.76 25.67 -24.81
N MET A 6 -13.36 24.46 -25.22
CA MET A 6 -13.29 23.31 -24.35
C MET A 6 -12.25 23.58 -23.26
N ILE A 7 -12.71 23.61 -22.01
CA ILE A 7 -11.85 23.65 -20.84
C ILE A 7 -11.36 22.21 -20.65
N ASP A 8 -10.13 21.94 -21.08
CA ASP A 8 -9.44 20.68 -20.79
C ASP A 8 -9.38 20.52 -19.27
N ALA A 9 -10.20 19.61 -18.74
CA ALA A 9 -10.05 19.14 -17.37
C ALA A 9 -8.68 18.47 -17.25
N PRO A 10 -7.87 18.78 -16.22
CA PRO A 10 -6.61 18.06 -16.01
C PRO A 10 -6.96 16.58 -15.82
N GLY A 11 -6.51 15.75 -16.77
CA GLY A 11 -6.67 14.29 -16.70
C GLY A 11 -6.12 13.75 -15.38
N PRO A 12 -6.64 12.61 -14.88
CA PRO A 12 -6.18 12.02 -13.64
C PRO A 12 -4.67 11.83 -13.72
N GLN A 13 -3.94 12.47 -12.81
CA GLN A 13 -2.49 12.29 -12.72
C GLN A 13 -2.23 10.80 -12.49
N ALA A 14 -1.75 10.12 -13.52
CA ALA A 14 -1.24 8.77 -13.43
C ALA A 14 -0.25 8.73 -12.25
N LEU A 15 -0.39 7.72 -11.40
CA LEU A 15 0.52 7.45 -10.29
C LEU A 15 1.92 7.16 -10.87
N GLN A 16 2.70 8.21 -11.18
CA GLN A 16 3.98 8.08 -11.89
C GLN A 16 5.10 7.48 -11.03
N GLN A 17 4.81 7.03 -9.81
CA GLN A 17 5.79 6.32 -9.00
C GLN A 17 5.14 5.10 -8.38
N PRO A 18 5.71 3.89 -8.56
CA PRO A 18 5.29 2.72 -7.80
C PRO A 18 5.38 3.07 -6.31
N ALA A 19 4.34 2.72 -5.55
CA ALA A 19 4.38 2.92 -4.11
C ALA A 19 5.61 2.19 -3.54
N PRO A 20 6.42 2.85 -2.68
CA PRO A 20 7.61 2.22 -2.13
C PRO A 20 7.19 1.00 -1.31
N SER A 21 7.66 -0.18 -1.70
CA SER A 21 7.47 -1.38 -0.91
C SER A 21 8.23 -1.25 0.41
N PRO A 22 7.65 -1.64 1.56
CA PRO A 22 8.37 -1.62 2.83
C PRO A 22 9.60 -2.53 2.76
N ASP A 23 10.72 -2.09 3.34
CA ASP A 23 11.96 -2.87 3.42
C ASP A 23 11.80 -4.03 4.42
N ILE A 24 11.29 -5.16 3.91
CA ILE A 24 11.02 -6.37 4.71
C ILE A 24 12.28 -6.90 5.42
N PRO A 25 13.47 -6.99 4.78
CA PRO A 25 14.71 -7.30 5.48
C PRO A 25 14.99 -6.38 6.67
N ALA A 26 14.83 -5.06 6.51
CA ALA A 26 15.04 -4.11 7.60
C ALA A 26 14.02 -4.30 8.74
N LEU A 27 12.77 -4.62 8.42
CA LEU A 27 11.74 -4.95 9.41
C LEU A 27 12.10 -6.22 10.21
N ILE A 28 12.59 -7.27 9.54
CA ILE A 28 13.00 -8.52 10.19
C ILE A 28 14.19 -8.27 11.13
N GLU A 29 15.21 -7.54 10.66
CA GLU A 29 16.37 -7.15 11.47
C GLU A 29 15.96 -6.31 12.68
N LEU A 30 14.99 -5.40 12.50
CA LEU A 30 14.45 -4.60 13.58
C LEU A 30 13.80 -5.48 14.65
N LEU A 31 12.94 -6.43 14.25
CA LEU A 31 12.14 -7.24 15.18
C LEU A 31 12.91 -8.41 15.84
N ARG A 32 14.04 -8.83 15.28
CA ARG A 32 14.84 -9.97 15.77
C ARG A 32 15.09 -9.97 17.29
N PRO A 33 15.51 -8.87 17.95
CA PRO A 33 15.80 -8.88 19.38
C PRO A 33 14.58 -9.24 20.26
N PHE A 34 13.37 -8.92 19.79
CA PHE A 34 12.14 -9.26 20.50
C PHE A 34 11.80 -10.75 20.35
N ALA A 35 11.96 -11.29 19.14
CA ALA A 35 11.77 -12.72 18.91
C ALA A 35 12.74 -13.54 19.78
N GLU A 36 14.00 -13.14 19.85
CA GLU A 36 15.01 -13.78 20.69
C GLU A 36 14.70 -13.68 22.18
N SER A 37 14.24 -12.51 22.67
CA SER A 37 13.85 -12.34 24.07
C SER A 37 12.65 -13.23 24.44
N VAL A 38 11.63 -13.28 23.57
CA VAL A 38 10.46 -14.14 23.75
C VAL A 38 10.86 -15.62 23.76
N SER A 39 11.72 -16.05 22.83
CA SER A 39 12.24 -17.43 22.78
C SER A 39 13.10 -17.79 23.99
N ALA A 40 13.84 -16.83 24.57
CA ALA A 40 14.66 -17.03 25.75
C ALA A 40 13.88 -17.02 27.07
N GLY A 41 12.55 -16.80 27.04
CA GLY A 41 11.74 -16.65 28.26
C GLY A 41 12.07 -15.37 29.05
N SER A 42 12.81 -14.44 28.44
CA SER A 42 13.11 -13.13 29.01
C SER A 42 12.00 -12.14 28.65
N GLY A 43 11.34 -11.57 29.66
CA GLY A 43 10.28 -10.57 29.46
C GLY A 43 10.76 -9.19 29.01
N THR A 44 12.07 -8.98 28.87
CA THR A 44 12.63 -7.67 28.53
C THR A 44 13.70 -7.78 27.44
N ALA A 45 13.38 -7.29 26.24
CA ALA A 45 14.36 -6.98 25.22
C ALA A 45 14.94 -5.58 25.51
N SER A 46 16.26 -5.45 25.51
CA SER A 46 16.90 -4.13 25.63
C SER A 46 16.76 -3.37 24.32
N VAL A 47 16.13 -2.20 24.38
CA VAL A 47 15.96 -1.30 23.24
C VAL A 47 17.05 -0.24 23.27
N ASN A 48 17.89 -0.19 22.22
CA ASN A 48 18.92 0.85 22.09
C ASN A 48 18.49 1.99 21.14
N HIS A 49 19.28 3.06 21.10
CA HIS A 49 18.98 4.24 20.28
C HIS A 49 18.88 3.91 18.79
N ASP A 50 19.76 3.05 18.27
CA ASP A 50 19.74 2.63 16.86
C ASP A 50 18.49 1.85 16.48
N PHE A 51 17.95 1.05 17.41
CA PHE A 51 16.65 0.41 17.22
C PHE A 51 15.54 1.46 17.10
N LEU A 52 15.50 2.44 18.02
CA LEU A 52 14.47 3.48 18.01
C LEU A 52 14.51 4.31 16.73
N LEU A 53 15.70 4.65 16.23
CA LEU A 53 15.86 5.36 14.97
C LEU A 53 15.34 4.56 13.78
N ARG A 54 15.68 3.26 13.70
CA ARG A 54 15.19 2.39 12.63
C ARG A 54 13.69 2.15 12.69
N ALA A 55 13.13 1.95 13.89
CA ALA A 55 11.70 1.81 14.11
C ALA A 55 10.94 3.08 13.73
N SER A 56 11.44 4.25 14.12
CA SER A 56 10.86 5.54 13.76
C SER A 56 10.87 5.76 12.24
N LYS A 57 11.99 5.49 11.57
CA LYS A 57 12.09 5.58 10.11
C LYS A 57 11.05 4.70 9.42
N LEU A 58 11.00 3.42 9.78
CA LEU A 58 10.04 2.47 9.20
C LEU A 58 8.59 2.89 9.48
N TYR A 59 8.30 3.37 10.68
CA TYR A 59 6.96 3.89 11.03
C TYR A 59 6.57 5.05 10.11
N HIS A 60 7.47 6.00 9.87
CA HIS A 60 7.21 7.12 8.95
C HIS A 60 7.03 6.64 7.51
N GLU A 61 7.83 5.67 7.04
CA GLU A 61 7.65 5.06 5.72
C GLU A 61 6.27 4.42 5.58
N LEU A 62 5.83 3.64 6.57
CA LEU A 62 4.51 3.00 6.57
C LEU A 62 3.36 4.01 6.61
N GLN A 63 3.51 5.12 7.35
CA GLN A 63 2.51 6.19 7.38
C GLN A 63 2.43 6.98 6.07
N SER A 64 3.52 7.02 5.30
CA SER A 64 3.58 7.70 4.01
C SER A 64 2.95 6.92 2.86
N LEU A 65 2.55 5.67 3.09
CA LEU A 65 1.96 4.84 2.04
C LEU A 65 0.62 5.41 1.52
N PRO A 66 0.36 5.35 0.20
CA PRO A 66 -0.82 5.97 -0.37
C PRO A 66 -2.12 5.36 0.17
N LYS A 67 -2.98 6.20 0.76
CA LYS A 67 -4.33 5.83 1.14
C LYS A 67 -5.26 5.97 -0.05
N MET A 68 -6.07 4.94 -0.29
CA MET A 68 -6.92 4.80 -1.47
C MET A 68 -8.38 4.61 -1.05
N LEU A 69 -9.31 5.16 -1.82
CA LEU A 69 -10.75 4.98 -1.69
C LEU A 69 -11.28 4.26 -2.94
N HIS A 70 -11.97 3.13 -2.77
CA HIS A 70 -12.64 2.45 -3.87
C HIS A 70 -14.05 3.03 -4.08
N LEU A 71 -14.24 3.79 -5.15
CA LEU A 71 -15.43 4.63 -5.36
C LEU A 71 -16.76 3.87 -5.32
N LYS A 72 -16.81 2.64 -5.84
CA LYS A 72 -18.06 1.85 -5.86
C LYS A 72 -18.39 1.22 -4.50
N ARG A 73 -17.38 0.87 -3.71
CA ARG A 73 -17.57 0.15 -2.44
C ARG A 73 -17.52 1.07 -1.22
N GLN A 74 -17.02 2.29 -1.40
CA GLN A 74 -16.78 3.26 -0.32
C GLN A 74 -15.86 2.72 0.78
N SER A 75 -15.06 1.69 0.46
CA SER A 75 -14.06 1.09 1.34
C SER A 75 -12.70 1.76 1.14
N THR A 76 -11.92 1.85 2.22
CA THR A 76 -10.59 2.45 2.21
C THR A 76 -9.49 1.40 2.35
N TYR A 77 -8.36 1.71 1.73
CA TYR A 77 -7.22 0.82 1.62
C TYR A 77 -5.90 1.59 1.73
N VAL A 78 -4.83 0.89 2.09
CA VAL A 78 -3.44 1.36 1.96
C VAL A 78 -2.78 0.61 0.81
N CYS A 79 -2.26 1.33 -0.17
CA CYS A 79 -1.48 0.75 -1.26
C CYS A 79 -0.08 0.38 -0.76
N LEU A 80 0.26 -0.91 -0.81
CA LEU A 80 1.52 -1.42 -0.28
C LEU A 80 2.63 -1.43 -1.33
N GLY A 81 2.26 -1.52 -2.61
CA GLY A 81 3.22 -1.60 -3.71
C GLY A 81 2.75 -2.48 -4.85
N ASN A 82 3.64 -2.67 -5.82
CA ASN A 82 3.43 -3.54 -6.96
C ASN A 82 4.21 -4.85 -6.77
N ALA A 83 3.61 -5.96 -7.22
CA ALA A 83 4.20 -7.28 -7.19
C ALA A 83 4.15 -7.93 -8.58
N LYS A 84 5.13 -8.81 -8.82
CA LYS A 84 5.15 -9.70 -9.98
C LYS A 84 4.72 -11.08 -9.54
N LEU A 85 3.70 -11.61 -10.19
CA LEU A 85 3.15 -12.91 -9.83
C LEU A 85 4.08 -14.03 -10.28
N GLN A 86 4.33 -14.99 -9.38
CA GLN A 86 5.00 -16.24 -9.67
C GLN A 86 3.97 -17.38 -9.56
N LEU A 87 3.85 -18.16 -10.62
CA LEU A 87 2.89 -19.25 -10.78
C LEU A 87 3.58 -20.49 -11.33
N ALA A 88 3.22 -21.65 -10.80
CA ALA A 88 3.59 -22.93 -11.40
C ALA A 88 2.91 -23.15 -12.76
N SER A 89 1.65 -22.69 -12.89
CA SER A 89 0.84 -22.75 -14.11
C SER A 89 -0.13 -21.57 -14.16
N PRO A 90 -0.48 -21.06 -15.36
CA PRO A 90 -1.53 -20.05 -15.50
C PRO A 90 -2.84 -20.51 -14.87
N THR A 91 -3.53 -19.60 -14.18
CA THR A 91 -4.77 -19.94 -13.46
C THR A 91 -5.82 -18.83 -13.56
N SER A 92 -7.09 -19.24 -13.61
CA SER A 92 -8.27 -18.40 -13.45
C SER A 92 -9.33 -19.18 -12.67
N PRO A 93 -9.22 -19.23 -11.34
CA PRO A 93 -10.06 -20.11 -10.52
C PRO A 93 -11.54 -19.72 -10.52
N ASP A 94 -11.86 -18.47 -10.84
CA ASP A 94 -13.21 -17.90 -10.83
C ASP A 94 -13.71 -17.49 -12.22
N GLY A 95 -12.99 -17.85 -13.30
CA GLY A 95 -13.31 -17.43 -14.67
C GLY A 95 -13.00 -15.95 -14.95
N SER A 96 -12.31 -15.27 -14.04
CA SER A 96 -11.78 -13.93 -14.27
C SER A 96 -10.62 -13.94 -15.29
N ARG A 97 -10.02 -12.79 -15.53
CA ARG A 97 -8.82 -12.68 -16.37
C ARG A 97 -7.73 -13.65 -15.85
N PRO A 98 -7.26 -14.60 -16.67
CA PRO A 98 -6.23 -15.54 -16.25
C PRO A 98 -4.94 -14.82 -15.87
N ALA A 99 -4.38 -15.23 -14.73
CA ALA A 99 -3.11 -14.73 -14.28
C ALA A 99 -1.98 -15.55 -14.90
N PHE A 100 -0.96 -14.87 -15.39
CA PHE A 100 0.22 -15.46 -16.02
C PHE A 100 1.48 -15.14 -15.21
N GLU A 101 2.52 -15.96 -15.36
CA GLU A 101 3.85 -15.68 -14.83
C GLU A 101 4.30 -14.25 -15.21
N GLY A 102 4.80 -13.49 -14.24
CA GLY A 102 5.28 -12.13 -14.45
C GLY A 102 4.18 -11.06 -14.61
N SER A 103 2.90 -11.42 -14.45
CA SER A 103 1.80 -10.46 -14.40
C SER A 103 2.01 -9.44 -13.27
N SER A 104 1.73 -8.17 -13.55
CA SER A 104 1.80 -7.09 -12.55
C SER A 104 0.51 -6.99 -11.75
N PHE A 105 0.63 -7.01 -10.43
CA PHE A 105 -0.46 -6.76 -9.51
C PHE A 105 -0.12 -5.61 -8.58
N THR A 106 -1.13 -4.81 -8.25
CA THR A 106 -1.06 -3.89 -7.11
C THR A 106 -1.56 -4.62 -5.87
N ILE A 107 -0.75 -4.61 -4.82
CA ILE A 107 -1.05 -5.19 -3.51
C ILE A 107 -1.47 -4.06 -2.58
N TYR A 108 -2.58 -4.27 -1.88
CA TYR A 108 -3.14 -3.26 -0.98
C TYR A 108 -3.82 -3.94 0.21
N ARG A 109 -3.85 -3.21 1.33
CA ARG A 109 -4.43 -3.67 2.59
C ARG A 109 -5.73 -2.92 2.87
N ALA A 110 -6.79 -3.61 3.26
CA ALA A 110 -8.01 -2.96 3.75
C ALA A 110 -7.77 -2.29 5.11
N ASP A 111 -8.35 -1.10 5.30
CA ASP A 111 -8.26 -0.40 6.60
C ASP A 111 -9.14 -1.03 7.68
N GLU A 112 -10.27 -1.62 7.28
CA GLU A 112 -11.29 -2.14 8.20
C GLU A 112 -10.82 -3.37 8.97
N ASP A 113 -10.28 -4.37 8.26
CA ASP A 113 -9.95 -5.68 8.82
C ASP A 113 -8.47 -6.06 8.62
N GLY A 114 -7.69 -5.21 7.95
CA GLY A 114 -6.28 -5.48 7.65
C GLY A 114 -6.05 -6.55 6.57
N SER A 115 -7.09 -7.02 5.88
CA SER A 115 -6.97 -8.05 4.85
C SER A 115 -6.13 -7.58 3.67
N LEU A 116 -5.36 -8.49 3.08
CA LEU A 116 -4.56 -8.23 1.88
C LEU A 116 -5.36 -8.58 0.64
N HIS A 117 -5.30 -7.67 -0.34
CA HIS A 117 -5.94 -7.80 -1.63
C HIS A 117 -4.91 -7.59 -2.74
N ALA A 118 -5.17 -8.22 -3.87
CA ALA A 118 -4.39 -8.04 -5.09
C ALA A 118 -5.36 -7.78 -6.24
N ARG A 119 -4.97 -6.88 -7.12
CA ARG A 119 -5.69 -6.62 -8.38
C ARG A 119 -4.68 -6.36 -9.49
N TYR A 120 -5.02 -6.70 -10.73
CA TYR A 120 -4.15 -6.35 -11.86
C TYR A 120 -3.87 -4.85 -11.85
N GLN A 121 -2.63 -4.50 -12.16
CA GLN A 121 -2.20 -3.11 -12.06
C GLN A 121 -3.06 -2.17 -12.94
N ASP A 122 -3.37 -2.58 -14.16
CA ASP A 122 -4.23 -1.82 -15.09
C ASP A 122 -5.66 -1.67 -14.55
N GLU A 123 -6.21 -2.71 -13.94
CA GLU A 123 -7.51 -2.66 -13.28
C GLU A 123 -7.53 -1.81 -12.00
N PHE A 124 -6.39 -1.65 -11.33
CA PHE A 124 -6.27 -0.80 -10.15
C PHE A 124 -6.17 0.68 -10.54
N GLU A 125 -5.50 0.95 -11.65
CA GLU A 125 -5.25 2.30 -12.18
C GLU A 125 -6.39 2.84 -13.07
N ASP A 126 -7.45 2.05 -13.30
CA ASP A 126 -8.58 2.40 -14.17
C ASP A 126 -9.53 3.50 -13.65
N GLY A 127 -9.21 4.11 -12.50
CA GLY A 127 -9.98 5.17 -11.88
C GLY A 127 -11.03 4.71 -10.85
N ARG A 128 -11.19 3.40 -10.63
CA ARG A 128 -12.04 2.90 -9.51
C ARG A 128 -11.45 3.20 -8.13
N PHE A 129 -10.13 3.39 -8.05
CA PHE A 129 -9.42 3.76 -6.84
C PHE A 129 -8.88 5.19 -6.98
N VAL A 130 -9.20 6.04 -6.00
CA VAL A 130 -8.68 7.40 -5.93
C VAL A 130 -7.85 7.59 -4.68
N ARG A 131 -6.80 8.42 -4.75
CA ARG A 131 -6.07 8.81 -3.54
C ARG A 131 -7.01 9.53 -2.60
N ARG A 132 -7.07 9.07 -1.36
CA ARG A 132 -7.76 9.78 -0.29
C ARG A 132 -6.88 10.99 0.06
N PRO A 133 -7.43 12.22 0.08
CA PRO A 133 -6.69 13.33 0.64
C PRO A 133 -6.37 13.01 2.09
N ASP A 134 -5.13 13.24 2.50
CA ASP A 134 -4.80 13.26 3.92
C ASP A 134 -5.69 14.34 4.53
N MET A 135 -6.72 13.94 5.27
CA MET A 135 -7.37 14.89 6.15
C MET A 135 -6.31 15.25 7.18
N GLU A 136 -5.59 16.35 6.93
CA GLU A 136 -5.04 17.18 7.99
C GLU A 136 -6.14 17.30 9.02
N GLY A 137 -5.82 16.89 10.26
CA GLY A 137 -6.76 16.94 11.36
C GLY A 137 -7.45 18.29 11.34
N SER A 138 -8.78 18.25 11.26
CA SER A 138 -9.64 19.36 11.63
C SER A 138 -9.11 19.88 12.96
N ARG A 139 -8.34 20.96 12.91
CA ARG A 139 -8.13 21.81 14.07
C ARG A 139 -9.51 22.32 14.38
N ASP A 140 -10.10 21.80 15.44
CA ASP A 140 -11.22 22.42 16.12
C ASP A 140 -10.86 23.89 16.33
N ALA A 141 -11.39 24.73 15.46
CA ALA A 141 -11.63 26.12 15.75
C ALA A 141 -12.97 26.15 16.48
N GLY A 142 -12.89 26.15 17.81
CA GLY A 142 -14.00 26.35 18.74
C GLY A 142 -13.48 27.02 19.99
#